data_AF-A0A957P0Y8-F1
#
_entry.id   AF-A0A957P0Y8-F1
#
_cell.length_a   1.000
_cell.length_b   1.000
_cell.length_c   1.000
_cell.angle_alpha   90.00
_cell.angle_beta   90.00
_cell.angle_gamma   90.00
#
_symmetry.space_group_name_H-M   'P 1'
#
loop_
_entity.id
_entity.type
_entity.pdbx_description
1 polymer ?
#
loop_
_entity_poly.entity_id
_entity_poly.type
_entity_poly.pdbx_seq_one_letter_code
_entity_poly.pdbx_strand_id
1 'polypeptide(L)'
;FPYPPVPHEAYIAELSEKLRQQGLHPFYYPMGIDLRDGGRCIRCKTCDGFPCRVLAKSDAHVCCVLPALDSPTVTLWTRALARRILTDESGRRVRGLEVERDGEQVAVRADTYIISCGAVNSAALLLRSANAMHPNGLANGSDQVGRNYMVHSNTALMAVNPIKRNYTVFQKTMAINDFYFGGPDFPYPMGNIQLLGKLQAGMLAAAQPWAPQRLLQMMADRSVDWWVMSE
;
A
#
# COMPACT_ATOMS: atom_id res chain seq x y z
N PHE A 1 -14.18 14.19 -4.11
CA PHE A 1 -12.89 14.04 -4.82
C PHE A 1 -12.78 15.10 -5.90
N PRO A 2 -11.60 15.69 -6.15
CA PRO A 2 -11.43 16.81 -7.10
C PRO A 2 -11.53 16.41 -8.58
N TYR A 3 -11.51 15.11 -8.88
CA TYR A 3 -11.56 14.53 -10.24
C TYR A 3 -12.75 13.56 -10.37
N PRO A 4 -13.25 13.34 -11.61
CA PRO A 4 -14.32 12.38 -11.85
C PRO A 4 -13.90 10.94 -11.49
N PRO A 5 -14.88 10.06 -11.25
CA PRO A 5 -14.59 8.65 -10.97
C PRO A 5 -13.92 7.97 -12.16
N VAL A 6 -13.11 6.95 -11.87
CA VAL A 6 -12.52 6.10 -12.92
C VAL A 6 -13.61 5.21 -13.49
N PRO A 7 -13.94 5.31 -14.78
CA PRO A 7 -15.07 4.59 -15.33
C PRO A 7 -14.79 3.09 -15.37
N HIS A 8 -15.80 2.30 -15.00
CA HIS A 8 -15.77 0.85 -15.10
C HIS A 8 -15.63 0.40 -16.56
N GLU A 9 -14.91 -0.69 -16.77
CA GLU A 9 -15.04 -1.46 -18.02
C GLU A 9 -16.31 -2.31 -17.97
N ALA A 10 -16.81 -2.75 -19.13
CA ALA A 10 -18.15 -3.32 -19.29
C ALA A 10 -18.46 -4.47 -18.30
N TYR A 11 -17.50 -5.38 -18.07
CA TYR A 11 -17.69 -6.50 -17.14
C TYR A 11 -17.89 -6.00 -15.70
N ILE A 12 -17.13 -4.99 -15.28
CA ILE A 12 -17.22 -4.43 -13.93
C ILE A 12 -18.48 -3.58 -13.77
N ALA A 13 -18.92 -2.89 -14.82
CA ALA A 13 -20.19 -2.18 -14.82
C ALA A 13 -21.38 -3.14 -14.62
N GLU A 14 -21.40 -4.26 -15.36
CA GLU A 14 -22.42 -5.31 -15.20
C GLU A 14 -22.40 -5.94 -13.81
N LEU A 15 -21.20 -6.22 -13.27
CA LEU A 15 -21.04 -6.74 -11.92
C LEU A 15 -21.54 -5.76 -10.86
N SER A 16 -21.21 -4.47 -11.00
CA SER A 16 -21.69 -3.41 -10.12
C SER A 16 -23.22 -3.39 -10.06
N GLU A 17 -23.88 -3.51 -11.21
CA GLU A 17 -25.34 -3.56 -11.27
C GLU A 17 -25.92 -4.83 -10.63
N LYS A 18 -25.31 -5.99 -10.85
CA LYS A 18 -25.71 -7.25 -10.19
C LYS A 18 -25.57 -7.21 -8.68
N LEU A 19 -24.58 -6.48 -8.16
CA LEU A 19 -24.40 -6.29 -6.72
C LEU A 19 -25.47 -5.35 -6.16
N ARG A 20 -25.82 -4.27 -6.88
CA ARG A 20 -26.96 -3.41 -6.52
C ARG A 20 -28.27 -4.16 -6.48
N GLN A 21 -28.52 -5.04 -7.45
CA GLN A 21 -29.71 -5.89 -7.48
C GLN A 21 -29.80 -6.86 -6.29
N GLN A 22 -28.68 -7.16 -5.64
CA GLN A 22 -28.62 -7.95 -4.40
C GLN A 22 -28.72 -7.09 -3.12
N GLY A 23 -28.95 -5.78 -3.25
CA GLY A 23 -29.08 -4.85 -2.13
C GLY A 23 -27.77 -4.27 -1.60
N LEU A 24 -26.64 -4.51 -2.28
CA LEU A 24 -25.35 -3.93 -1.91
C LEU A 24 -25.18 -2.51 -2.49
N HIS A 25 -24.25 -1.74 -1.92
CA HIS A 25 -23.98 -0.36 -2.30
C HIS A 25 -22.57 -0.17 -2.90
N PRO A 26 -22.28 -0.76 -4.08
CA PRO A 26 -20.99 -0.56 -4.73
C PRO A 26 -20.82 0.88 -5.21
N PHE A 27 -19.64 1.44 -4.93
CA PHE A 27 -19.24 2.79 -5.32
C PHE A 27 -17.96 2.78 -6.16
N TYR A 28 -17.76 3.85 -6.92
CA TYR A 28 -16.52 4.05 -7.67
C TYR A 28 -15.34 4.24 -6.72
N TYR A 29 -14.36 3.35 -6.82
CA TYR A 29 -13.19 3.36 -5.96
C TYR A 29 -12.32 4.60 -6.26
N PRO A 30 -12.08 5.49 -5.29
CA PRO A 30 -11.23 6.65 -5.48
C PRO A 30 -9.77 6.23 -5.67
N MET A 31 -9.11 6.76 -6.70
CA MET A 31 -7.73 6.42 -7.00
C MET A 31 -6.91 7.62 -7.45
N GLY A 32 -5.67 7.68 -6.99
CA GLY A 32 -4.66 8.60 -7.47
C GLY A 32 -4.02 8.10 -8.76
N ILE A 33 -4.67 8.37 -9.90
CA ILE A 33 -4.12 8.16 -11.24
C ILE A 33 -4.36 9.38 -12.13
N ASP A 34 -3.41 9.66 -13.02
CA ASP A 34 -3.45 10.81 -13.92
C ASP A 34 -4.29 10.53 -15.19
N LEU A 35 -5.61 10.56 -15.04
CA LEU A 35 -6.62 10.41 -16.11
C LEU A 35 -7.21 11.73 -16.60
N ARG A 36 -6.56 12.87 -16.32
CA ARG A 36 -6.96 14.17 -16.87
C ARG A 36 -6.77 14.19 -18.38
N ASP A 37 -7.35 15.17 -19.06
CA ASP A 37 -7.04 15.40 -20.47
C ASP A 37 -5.53 15.65 -20.65
N GLY A 38 -4.91 14.97 -21.61
CA GLY A 38 -3.45 14.91 -21.77
C GLY A 38 -2.69 14.14 -20.68
N GLY A 39 -3.37 13.48 -19.75
CA GLY A 39 -2.77 12.70 -18.67
C GLY A 39 -2.04 11.44 -19.14
N ARG A 40 -1.11 10.95 -18.31
CA ARG A 40 -0.21 9.84 -18.69
C ARG A 40 -0.77 8.44 -18.45
N CYS A 41 -1.90 8.30 -17.74
CA CYS A 41 -2.38 6.99 -17.33
C CYS A 41 -2.96 6.19 -18.50
N ILE A 42 -2.34 5.05 -18.80
CA ILE A 42 -2.77 4.13 -19.87
C ILE A 42 -3.67 2.98 -19.37
N ARG A 43 -4.10 3.02 -18.10
CA ARG A 43 -4.94 1.98 -17.47
C ARG A 43 -4.42 0.54 -17.70
N CYS A 44 -3.13 0.31 -17.43
CA CYS A 44 -2.52 -1.00 -17.66
C CYS A 44 -2.87 -2.03 -16.56
N LYS A 45 -2.70 -3.31 -16.92
CA LYS A 45 -2.91 -4.47 -16.04
C LYS A 45 -1.89 -4.65 -14.90
N THR A 46 -0.91 -3.77 -14.77
CA THR A 46 0.16 -3.85 -13.75
C THR A 46 0.09 -2.72 -12.73
N CYS A 47 -0.97 -1.90 -12.74
CA CYS A 47 -1.08 -0.75 -11.85
C CYS A 47 -1.10 -1.16 -10.36
N ASP A 48 -1.66 -2.34 -10.05
CA ASP A 48 -1.65 -2.92 -8.71
C ASP A 48 -0.43 -3.83 -8.53
N GLY A 49 0.30 -3.66 -7.44
CA GLY A 49 1.49 -4.46 -7.11
C GLY A 49 2.80 -4.08 -7.81
N PHE A 50 2.80 -3.19 -8.81
CA PHE A 50 4.03 -2.78 -9.51
C PHE A 50 4.19 -1.25 -9.59
N PRO A 51 5.44 -0.76 -9.70
CA PRO A 51 5.71 0.63 -10.03
C PRO A 51 5.11 1.03 -11.39
N CYS A 52 4.58 2.25 -11.48
CA CYS A 52 4.01 2.76 -12.71
C CYS A 52 5.11 3.21 -13.68
N ARG A 53 5.30 2.49 -14.78
CA ARG A 53 6.35 2.82 -15.78
C ARG A 53 6.15 4.15 -16.51
N VAL A 54 4.93 4.67 -16.54
CA VAL A 54 4.59 5.96 -17.18
C VAL A 54 4.41 7.09 -16.15
N LEU A 55 4.76 6.84 -14.88
CA LEU A 55 4.68 7.81 -13.78
C LEU A 55 3.29 8.46 -13.61
N ALA A 56 2.23 7.71 -13.94
CA ALA A 56 0.85 8.20 -13.90
C ALA A 56 0.11 7.81 -12.60
N LYS A 57 0.72 7.00 -11.74
CA LYS A 57 0.19 6.64 -10.42
C LYS A 57 0.67 7.67 -9.41
N SER A 58 -0.25 8.25 -8.64
CA SER A 58 0.05 9.24 -7.59
C SER A 58 0.61 8.56 -6.33
N ASP A 59 1.68 7.79 -6.49
CA ASP A 59 2.41 7.21 -5.36
C ASP A 59 3.45 8.21 -4.81
N ALA A 60 4.04 7.89 -3.65
CA ALA A 60 5.02 8.77 -3.00
C ALA A 60 6.26 9.02 -3.87
N HIS A 61 6.62 8.09 -4.77
CA HIS A 61 7.75 8.30 -5.67
C HIS A 61 7.44 9.44 -6.66
N VAL A 62 6.26 9.40 -7.29
CA VAL A 62 5.84 10.40 -8.29
C VAL A 62 5.46 11.74 -7.65
N CYS A 63 4.70 11.73 -6.57
CA CYS A 63 4.13 12.95 -5.99
C CYS A 63 5.04 13.64 -4.97
N CYS A 64 5.97 12.93 -4.34
CA CYS A 64 6.79 13.47 -3.28
C CYS A 64 8.28 13.41 -3.61
N VAL A 65 8.81 12.22 -3.90
CA VAL A 65 10.27 12.02 -4.06
C VAL A 65 10.81 12.72 -5.30
N LEU A 66 10.20 12.51 -6.48
CA LEU A 66 10.69 13.15 -7.71
C LEU A 66 10.66 14.69 -7.61
N PRO A 67 9.54 15.34 -7.21
CA PRO A 67 9.54 16.80 -7.06
C PRO A 67 10.51 17.30 -5.99
N ALA A 68 10.72 16.56 -4.90
CA ALA A 68 11.69 16.94 -3.88
C ALA A 68 13.12 16.91 -4.41
N LEU A 69 13.45 15.93 -5.27
CA LEU A 69 14.76 15.80 -5.89
C LEU A 69 15.08 16.87 -6.93
N ASP A 70 14.08 17.57 -7.46
CA ASP A 70 14.29 18.74 -8.33
C ASP A 70 14.85 19.94 -7.55
N SER A 71 14.76 19.93 -6.21
CA SER A 71 15.32 20.98 -5.37
C SER A 71 16.83 20.79 -5.19
N PRO A 72 17.66 21.86 -5.36
CA PRO A 72 19.10 21.77 -5.12
C PRO A 72 19.47 21.58 -3.64
N THR A 73 18.51 21.76 -2.72
CA THR A 73 18.74 21.64 -1.27
C THR A 73 18.38 20.26 -0.72
N VAL A 74 17.97 19.32 -1.58
CA VAL A 74 17.57 17.98 -1.17
C VAL A 74 18.61 16.98 -1.65
N THR A 75 19.09 16.13 -0.75
CA THR A 75 19.96 15.00 -1.09
C THR A 75 19.31 13.71 -0.61
N LEU A 76 19.19 12.73 -1.52
CA LEU A 76 18.69 11.40 -1.20
C LEU A 76 19.84 10.41 -1.09
N TRP A 77 20.00 9.81 0.08
CA TRP A 77 20.84 8.64 0.25
C TRP A 77 19.99 7.37 0.11
N THR A 78 20.31 6.55 -0.88
CA THR A 78 19.75 5.19 -1.01
C THR A 78 20.72 4.17 -0.44
N ARG A 79 20.25 2.96 -0.12
CA ARG A 79 21.05 1.92 0.57
C ARG A 79 21.73 2.44 1.85
N ALA A 80 21.04 3.33 2.55
CA ALA A 80 21.49 3.94 3.80
C ALA A 80 20.52 3.53 4.91
N LEU A 81 21.01 2.75 5.87
CA LEU A 81 20.21 2.23 6.98
C LEU A 81 20.52 3.01 8.25
N ALA A 82 19.54 3.75 8.75
CA ALA A 82 19.59 4.36 10.08
C ALA A 82 19.66 3.27 11.16
N ARG A 83 20.82 3.13 11.82
CA ARG A 83 21.08 2.12 12.84
C ARG A 83 20.63 2.60 14.22
N ARG A 84 20.96 3.85 14.59
CA ARG A 84 20.73 4.38 15.94
C ARG A 84 20.63 5.90 15.96
N ILE A 85 19.76 6.43 16.80
CA ILE A 85 19.68 7.87 17.12
C ILE A 85 20.58 8.14 18.33
N LEU A 86 21.45 9.13 18.20
CA LEU A 86 22.39 9.55 19.23
C LEU A 86 21.86 10.77 19.95
N THR A 87 21.87 10.73 21.29
CA THR A 87 21.54 11.88 22.14
C THR A 87 22.79 12.49 22.75
N ASP A 88 22.63 13.67 23.32
CA ASP A 88 23.57 14.21 24.29
C ASP A 88 23.55 13.42 25.61
N GLU A 89 24.48 13.75 26.51
CA GLU A 89 24.61 13.13 27.84
C GLU A 89 23.34 13.28 28.69
N SER A 90 22.60 14.39 28.51
CA SER A 90 21.33 14.61 29.21
C SER A 90 20.20 13.73 28.69
N GLY A 91 20.35 13.14 27.49
CA GLY A 91 19.30 12.42 26.79
C GLY A 91 18.20 13.31 26.21
N ARG A 92 18.27 14.63 26.38
CA ARG A 92 17.18 15.56 26.01
C ARG A 92 17.31 16.10 24.59
N ARG A 93 18.49 16.02 23.97
CA ARG A 93 18.71 16.53 22.61
C ARG A 93 19.33 15.46 21.72
N VAL A 94 18.74 15.24 20.55
CA VAL A 94 19.37 14.43 19.49
C VAL A 94 20.58 15.19 18.94
N ARG A 95 21.73 14.52 18.87
CA ARG A 95 23.00 15.06 18.35
C ARG A 95 23.46 14.42 17.05
N GLY A 96 22.91 13.25 16.71
CA GLY A 96 23.38 12.49 15.57
C GLY A 96 22.47 11.33 15.20
N LEU A 97 22.69 10.80 14.01
CA LEU A 97 22.15 9.53 13.54
C LEU A 97 23.31 8.67 13.04
N GLU A 98 23.47 7.48 13.58
CA GLU A 98 24.37 6.47 13.03
C GLU A 98 23.68 5.83 11.83
N VAL A 99 24.34 5.90 10.69
CA VAL A 99 23.85 5.38 9.41
C VAL A 99 24.88 4.41 8.88
N GLU A 100 24.43 3.22 8.50
CA GLU A 100 25.24 2.30 7.71
C GLU A 100 24.96 2.52 6.23
N ARG A 101 26.01 2.74 5.45
CA ARG A 101 25.90 2.98 4.02
C ARG A 101 27.11 2.41 3.32
N ASP A 102 26.86 1.65 2.25
CA ASP A 102 27.91 1.05 1.41
C ASP A 102 28.95 0.23 2.22
N GLY A 103 28.50 -0.38 3.33
CA GLY A 103 29.34 -1.18 4.25
C GLY A 103 30.05 -0.38 5.35
N GLU A 104 29.97 0.95 5.32
CA GLU A 104 30.60 1.84 6.30
C GLU A 104 29.58 2.44 7.27
N GLN A 105 30.04 2.75 8.49
CA GLN A 105 29.24 3.48 9.47
C GLN A 105 29.60 4.95 9.46
N VAL A 106 28.61 5.82 9.26
CA VAL A 106 28.76 7.27 9.24
C VAL A 106 27.80 7.91 10.24
N ALA A 107 28.24 8.99 10.89
CA ALA A 107 27.40 9.78 11.79
C ALA A 107 26.89 11.03 11.08
N VAL A 108 25.56 11.18 10.99
CA VAL A 108 24.90 12.34 10.36
C VAL A 108 24.41 13.31 11.43
N ARG A 109 24.79 14.58 11.30
CA ARG A 109 24.36 15.66 12.19
C ARG A 109 23.39 16.59 11.47
N ALA A 110 22.35 17.01 12.17
CA ALA A 110 21.33 17.94 11.68
C ALA A 110 20.72 18.71 12.86
N ASP A 111 20.07 19.83 12.57
CA ASP A 111 19.33 20.60 13.58
C ASP A 111 17.96 19.99 13.89
N THR A 112 17.39 19.25 12.94
CA THR A 112 16.09 18.58 13.07
C THR A 112 16.14 17.19 12.46
N TYR A 113 15.51 16.24 13.15
CA TYR A 113 15.42 14.84 12.74
C TYR A 113 13.95 14.43 12.62
N ILE A 114 13.59 13.82 11.50
CA ILE A 114 12.23 13.33 11.24
C ILE A 114 12.30 11.82 11.03
N ILE A 115 11.55 11.06 11.84
CA ILE A 115 11.47 9.60 11.73
C ILE A 115 10.26 9.24 10.86
N SER A 116 10.51 8.76 9.65
CA SER A 116 9.48 8.40 8.67
C SER A 116 9.72 7.01 8.06
N CYS A 117 10.15 6.04 8.88
CA CYS A 117 10.56 4.72 8.43
C CYS A 117 9.39 3.73 8.23
N GLY A 118 8.13 4.20 8.37
CA GLY A 118 6.94 3.34 8.44
C GLY A 118 6.70 2.77 9.84
N ALA A 119 5.53 2.17 10.07
CA ALA A 119 5.06 1.78 11.42
C ALA A 119 6.08 0.91 12.18
N VAL A 120 6.55 -0.17 11.56
CA VAL A 120 7.47 -1.13 12.20
C VAL A 120 8.87 -0.55 12.38
N ASN A 121 9.48 -0.03 11.31
CA ASN A 121 10.88 0.38 11.38
C ASN A 121 11.10 1.68 12.17
N SER A 122 10.08 2.55 12.27
CA SER A 122 10.16 3.74 13.14
C SER A 122 10.21 3.32 14.61
N ALA A 123 9.33 2.39 15.03
CA ALA A 123 9.36 1.82 16.37
C ALA A 123 10.68 1.07 16.63
N ALA A 124 11.13 0.24 15.68
CA ALA A 124 12.38 -0.50 15.81
C ALA A 124 13.60 0.42 15.95
N LEU A 125 13.67 1.52 15.20
CA LEU A 125 14.75 2.51 15.33
C LEU A 125 14.75 3.16 16.71
N LEU A 126 13.59 3.57 17.22
CA LEU A 126 13.44 4.17 18.54
C LEU A 126 13.85 3.21 19.66
N LEU A 127 13.36 1.96 19.62
CA LEU A 127 13.68 0.93 20.59
C LEU A 127 15.18 0.57 20.59
N ARG A 128 15.78 0.37 19.41
CA ARG A 128 17.24 0.13 19.30
C ARG A 128 18.10 1.33 19.69
N SER A 129 17.51 2.53 19.80
CA SER A 129 18.20 3.75 20.25
C SER A 129 18.19 3.92 21.77
N ALA A 130 17.92 2.85 22.52
CA ALA A 130 18.07 2.82 23.97
C ALA A 130 19.48 3.26 24.41
N ASN A 131 19.59 3.96 25.53
CA ASN A 131 20.85 4.38 26.13
C ASN A 131 20.70 4.56 27.65
N ALA A 132 21.74 5.03 28.35
CA ALA A 132 21.70 5.18 29.81
C ALA A 132 20.54 6.07 30.32
N MET A 133 20.17 7.11 29.56
CA MET A 133 19.06 8.00 29.90
C MET A 133 17.70 7.48 29.42
N HIS A 134 17.69 6.58 28.43
CA HIS A 134 16.50 5.97 27.83
C HIS A 134 16.66 4.45 27.76
N PRO A 135 16.71 3.74 28.91
CA PRO A 135 17.10 2.32 28.94
C PRO A 135 16.15 1.40 28.17
N ASN A 136 14.89 1.81 27.98
CA ASN A 136 13.85 1.03 27.29
C ASN A 136 13.59 1.51 25.85
N GLY A 137 14.51 2.30 25.27
CA GLY A 137 14.35 2.89 23.94
C GLY A 137 14.08 4.39 23.99
N LEU A 138 14.57 5.10 22.97
CA LEU A 138 14.38 6.55 22.87
C LEU A 138 12.90 6.87 22.70
N ALA A 139 12.42 7.91 23.40
CA ALA A 139 11.02 8.33 23.44
C ALA A 139 10.04 7.26 23.99
N ASN A 140 10.53 6.17 24.59
CA ASN A 140 9.70 5.10 25.12
C ASN A 140 9.40 5.24 26.64
N GLY A 141 9.31 6.48 27.14
CA GLY A 141 8.99 6.72 28.56
C GLY A 141 7.59 6.25 28.98
N SER A 142 6.68 6.09 28.01
CA SER A 142 5.32 5.56 28.20
C SER A 142 5.21 4.05 27.98
N ASP A 143 6.30 3.38 27.59
CA ASP A 143 6.31 1.98 27.15
C ASP A 143 5.34 1.67 25.98
N GLN A 144 4.97 2.67 25.17
CA GLN A 144 4.05 2.48 24.03
C GLN A 144 4.76 2.25 22.70
N VAL A 145 6.05 2.55 22.59
CA VAL A 145 6.78 2.40 21.33
C VAL A 145 6.85 0.91 20.95
N GLY A 146 6.37 0.57 19.75
CA GLY A 146 6.30 -0.81 19.26
C GLY A 146 5.09 -1.59 19.75
N ARG A 147 4.23 -1.00 20.60
CA ARG A 147 2.93 -1.57 20.98
C ARG A 147 1.83 -1.06 20.05
N ASN A 148 0.64 -1.66 20.18
CA ASN A 148 -0.57 -1.29 19.44
C ASN A 148 -0.37 -1.34 17.92
N TYR A 149 0.46 -2.28 17.45
CA TYR A 149 0.65 -2.50 16.03
C TYR A 149 -0.67 -3.00 15.43
N MET A 150 -1.20 -2.26 14.47
CA MET A 150 -2.42 -2.59 13.76
C MET A 150 -2.08 -2.85 12.30
N VAL A 151 -2.73 -3.87 11.74
CA VAL A 151 -2.69 -4.20 10.33
C VAL A 151 -4.12 -4.40 9.86
N HIS A 152 -4.39 -4.08 8.61
CA HIS A 152 -5.59 -4.59 7.96
C HIS A 152 -5.43 -6.10 7.81
N SER A 153 -6.25 -6.88 8.49
CA SER A 153 -6.32 -8.32 8.25
C SER A 153 -6.97 -8.51 6.89
N ASN A 154 -6.22 -9.02 5.91
CA ASN A 154 -6.66 -9.00 4.53
C ASN A 154 -6.51 -10.37 3.85
N THR A 155 -7.35 -10.58 2.85
CA THR A 155 -7.27 -11.73 1.95
C THR A 155 -7.58 -11.32 0.52
N ALA A 156 -7.00 -12.05 -0.42
CA ALA A 156 -7.32 -11.94 -1.84
C ALA A 156 -8.31 -13.05 -2.21
N LEU A 157 -9.48 -12.67 -2.73
CA LEU A 157 -10.49 -13.60 -3.21
C LEU A 157 -10.58 -13.53 -4.73
N MET A 158 -10.44 -14.67 -5.39
CA MET A 158 -10.55 -14.80 -6.84
C MET A 158 -11.88 -15.47 -7.20
N ALA A 159 -12.83 -14.69 -7.70
CA ALA A 159 -14.13 -15.20 -8.15
C ALA A 159 -14.04 -15.59 -9.62
N VAL A 160 -14.08 -16.88 -9.95
CA VAL A 160 -13.93 -17.38 -11.34
C VAL A 160 -15.29 -17.71 -11.96
N ASN A 161 -15.58 -17.13 -13.13
CA ASN A 161 -16.74 -17.53 -13.91
C ASN A 161 -16.34 -18.62 -14.93
N PRO A 162 -16.83 -19.87 -14.81
CA PRO A 162 -16.37 -20.97 -15.68
C PRO A 162 -16.75 -20.77 -17.15
N ILE A 163 -17.79 -19.98 -17.44
CA ILE A 163 -18.39 -19.85 -18.77
C ILE A 163 -17.95 -18.54 -19.44
N LYS A 164 -18.02 -17.43 -18.71
CA LYS A 164 -17.83 -16.08 -19.27
C LYS A 164 -16.42 -15.57 -19.04
N ARG A 165 -15.74 -15.20 -20.12
CA ARG A 165 -14.44 -14.53 -20.07
C ARG A 165 -14.59 -13.08 -19.57
N ASN A 166 -13.67 -12.64 -18.72
CA ASN A 166 -13.52 -11.26 -18.28
C ASN A 166 -12.39 -10.58 -19.08
N TYR A 167 -12.76 -9.65 -19.95
CA TYR A 167 -11.83 -8.88 -20.78
C TYR A 167 -11.29 -7.61 -20.11
N THR A 168 -11.66 -7.37 -18.84
CA THR A 168 -11.26 -6.16 -18.11
C THR A 168 -9.74 -6.08 -17.97
N VAL A 169 -9.17 -4.94 -18.39
CA VAL A 169 -7.73 -4.68 -18.22
C VAL A 169 -7.46 -3.99 -16.89
N PHE A 170 -8.25 -2.96 -16.59
CA PHE A 170 -8.11 -2.11 -15.40
C PHE A 170 -9.29 -2.30 -14.45
N GLN A 171 -9.16 -3.32 -13.62
CA GLN A 171 -10.26 -3.86 -12.80
C GLN A 171 -10.56 -3.03 -11.55
N LYS A 172 -9.54 -2.51 -10.87
CA LYS A 172 -9.60 -1.83 -9.57
C LYS A 172 -10.37 -0.51 -9.65
N THR A 173 -11.69 -0.53 -9.79
CA THR A 173 -12.51 0.67 -9.99
C THR A 173 -13.75 0.70 -9.11
N MET A 174 -14.00 -0.34 -8.31
CA MET A 174 -15.19 -0.49 -7.49
C MET A 174 -14.83 -0.99 -6.08
N ALA A 175 -15.57 -0.53 -5.09
CA ALA A 175 -15.52 -1.02 -3.71
C ALA A 175 -16.92 -1.04 -3.08
N ILE A 176 -17.04 -1.72 -1.95
CA ILE A 176 -18.26 -2.00 -1.19
C ILE A 176 -17.92 -1.79 0.30
N ASN A 177 -18.76 -1.02 0.99
CA ASN A 177 -18.59 -0.67 2.40
C ASN A 177 -19.78 -1.08 3.28
N ASP A 178 -20.69 -1.90 2.74
CA ASP A 178 -21.89 -2.38 3.42
C ASP A 178 -21.58 -3.11 4.74
N PHE A 179 -20.36 -3.62 4.92
CA PHE A 179 -19.90 -4.35 6.11
C PHE A 179 -18.92 -3.55 6.99
N TYR A 180 -18.74 -2.25 6.73
CA TYR A 180 -17.68 -1.46 7.36
C TYR A 180 -17.83 -1.38 8.89
N PHE A 181 -19.03 -1.05 9.37
CA PHE A 181 -19.30 -0.93 10.81
C PHE A 181 -19.90 -2.19 11.44
N GLY A 182 -20.34 -3.16 10.63
CA GLY A 182 -21.03 -4.38 11.06
C GLY A 182 -21.90 -4.96 9.95
N GLY A 183 -22.34 -6.20 10.12
CA GLY A 183 -23.23 -6.90 9.19
C GLY A 183 -24.53 -7.37 9.88
N PRO A 184 -25.49 -7.93 9.12
CA PRO A 184 -26.77 -8.39 9.66
C PRO A 184 -26.65 -9.36 10.85
N ASP A 185 -25.65 -10.24 10.80
CA ASP A 185 -25.42 -11.29 11.80
C ASP A 185 -24.15 -11.08 12.64
N PHE A 186 -23.48 -9.93 12.49
CA PHE A 186 -22.21 -9.66 13.17
C PHE A 186 -22.10 -8.18 13.58
N PRO A 187 -22.13 -7.86 14.89
CA PRO A 187 -22.30 -6.48 15.37
C PRO A 187 -21.00 -5.66 15.39
N TYR A 188 -19.85 -6.24 15.04
CA TYR A 188 -18.56 -5.55 15.06
C TYR A 188 -18.13 -5.16 13.63
N PRO A 189 -17.29 -4.11 13.47
CA PRO A 189 -16.71 -3.75 12.18
C PRO A 189 -16.12 -4.96 11.46
N MET A 190 -16.56 -5.22 10.22
CA MET A 190 -16.02 -6.28 9.38
C MET A 190 -15.10 -5.75 8.29
N GLY A 191 -15.18 -4.45 8.00
CA GLY A 191 -14.28 -3.73 7.10
C GLY A 191 -14.78 -3.55 5.67
N ASN A 192 -13.87 -3.58 4.72
CA ASN A 192 -14.08 -3.16 3.34
C ASN A 192 -13.81 -4.28 2.34
N ILE A 193 -14.58 -4.29 1.25
CA ILE A 193 -14.32 -5.12 0.07
C ILE A 193 -14.05 -4.20 -1.11
N GLN A 194 -12.94 -4.42 -1.82
CA GLN A 194 -12.60 -3.64 -3.01
C GLN A 194 -12.04 -4.53 -4.11
N LEU A 195 -12.08 -4.08 -5.36
CA LEU A 195 -11.47 -4.80 -6.45
C LEU A 195 -9.93 -4.72 -6.39
N LEU A 196 -9.26 -5.82 -6.72
CA LEU A 196 -7.84 -5.86 -7.02
C LEU A 196 -7.57 -5.48 -8.47
N GLY A 197 -6.31 -5.12 -8.75
CA GLY A 197 -5.78 -5.19 -10.10
C GLY A 197 -5.98 -6.59 -10.70
N LYS A 198 -6.11 -6.64 -12.03
CA LYS A 198 -6.39 -7.88 -12.74
C LYS A 198 -5.27 -8.90 -12.51
N LEU A 199 -5.59 -10.03 -11.88
CA LEU A 199 -4.62 -11.10 -11.69
C LEU A 199 -4.21 -11.69 -13.04
N GLN A 200 -2.94 -12.07 -13.13
CA GLN A 200 -2.34 -12.65 -14.32
C GLN A 200 -1.77 -14.03 -13.97
N ALA A 201 -1.68 -14.93 -14.94
CA ALA A 201 -1.20 -16.29 -14.72
C ALA A 201 0.17 -16.36 -14.00
N GLY A 202 1.09 -15.45 -14.33
CA GLY A 202 2.39 -15.37 -13.64
C GLY A 202 2.30 -15.00 -12.16
N MET A 203 1.28 -14.24 -11.74
CA MET A 203 1.02 -13.95 -10.33
C MET A 203 0.45 -15.18 -9.61
N LEU A 204 -0.46 -15.91 -10.27
CA LEU A 204 -1.05 -17.13 -9.73
C LEU A 204 -0.02 -18.25 -9.60
N ALA A 205 0.93 -18.33 -10.53
CA ALA A 205 1.99 -19.35 -10.52
C ALA A 205 2.89 -19.23 -9.28
N ALA A 206 3.07 -18.04 -8.71
CA ALA A 206 3.81 -17.86 -7.46
C ALA A 206 3.10 -18.55 -6.27
N ALA A 207 1.77 -18.56 -6.26
CA ALA A 207 0.97 -19.22 -5.22
C ALA A 207 0.72 -20.71 -5.52
N GLN A 208 0.66 -21.10 -6.80
CA GLN A 208 0.36 -22.46 -7.26
C GLN A 208 1.38 -22.90 -8.32
N PRO A 209 2.65 -23.14 -7.95
CA PRO A 209 3.72 -23.40 -8.91
C PRO A 209 3.57 -24.73 -9.67
N TRP A 210 2.78 -25.66 -9.12
CA TRP A 210 2.52 -26.97 -9.72
C TRP A 210 1.44 -26.94 -10.82
N ALA A 211 0.63 -25.88 -10.89
CA ALA A 211 -0.49 -25.81 -11.82
C ALA A 211 -0.05 -25.45 -13.25
N PRO A 212 -0.58 -26.10 -14.30
CA PRO A 212 -0.21 -25.77 -15.68
C PRO A 212 -0.51 -24.31 -16.05
N GLN A 213 0.43 -23.62 -16.69
CA GLN A 213 0.29 -22.20 -17.05
C GLN A 213 -0.98 -21.88 -17.86
N ARG A 214 -1.38 -22.78 -18.76
CA ARG A 214 -2.61 -22.63 -19.56
C ARG A 214 -3.86 -22.64 -18.68
N LEU A 215 -3.89 -23.45 -17.63
CA LEU A 215 -4.99 -23.51 -16.67
C LEU A 215 -5.04 -22.22 -15.84
N LEU A 216 -3.89 -21.76 -15.33
CA LEU A 216 -3.79 -20.49 -14.61
C LEU A 216 -4.25 -19.30 -15.46
N GLN A 217 -3.86 -19.26 -16.74
CA GLN A 217 -4.32 -18.24 -17.68
C GLN A 217 -5.83 -18.32 -17.91
N MET A 218 -6.38 -19.52 -18.06
CA MET A 218 -7.81 -19.72 -18.24
C MET A 218 -8.61 -19.18 -17.05
N MET A 219 -8.14 -19.44 -15.83
CA MET A 219 -8.75 -18.93 -14.60
C MET A 219 -8.61 -17.42 -14.48
N ALA A 220 -7.40 -16.88 -14.71
CA ALA A 220 -7.14 -15.44 -14.69
C ALA A 220 -8.04 -14.68 -15.68
N ASP A 221 -8.19 -15.18 -16.90
CA ASP A 221 -9.02 -14.58 -17.94
C ASP A 221 -10.53 -14.64 -17.62
N ARG A 222 -10.93 -15.35 -16.58
CA ARG A 222 -12.32 -15.56 -16.17
C ARG A 222 -12.62 -15.03 -14.77
N SER A 223 -11.63 -14.47 -14.09
CA SER A 223 -11.79 -14.04 -12.72
C SER A 223 -12.22 -12.58 -12.59
N VAL A 224 -12.86 -12.28 -11.47
CA VAL A 224 -12.84 -10.97 -10.83
C VAL A 224 -12.13 -11.14 -9.50
N ASP A 225 -11.16 -10.28 -9.26
CA ASP A 225 -10.23 -10.42 -8.16
C ASP A 225 -10.54 -9.34 -7.12
N TRP A 226 -10.66 -9.75 -5.87
CA TRP A 226 -11.14 -8.94 -4.76
C TRP A 226 -10.11 -8.90 -3.66
N TRP A 227 -10.02 -7.74 -3.02
CA TRP A 227 -9.30 -7.51 -1.79
C TRP A 227 -10.33 -7.33 -0.68
N VAL A 228 -10.32 -8.24 0.28
CA VAL A 228 -11.22 -8.23 1.43
C VAL A 228 -10.37 -7.86 2.63
N MET A 229 -10.77 -6.82 3.35
CA MET A 229 -10.06 -6.31 4.51
C MET A 229 -11.02 -6.26 5.69
N SER A 230 -10.59 -6.78 6.84
CA SER A 230 -11.20 -6.47 8.13
C SER A 230 -10.35 -5.45 8.88
N GLU A 231 -11.05 -4.67 9.71
CA GLU A 231 -10.47 -3.69 10.64
C GLU A 231 -10.42 -4.24 12.06
#